data_AF-A0A524F4K1-F1
#
_entry.id   AF-A0A524F4K1-F1
#
_cell.length_a   1.000
_cell.length_b   1.000
_cell.length_c   1.000
_cell.angle_alpha   90.00
_cell.angle_beta   90.00
_cell.angle_gamma   90.00
#
_symmetry.space_group_name_H-M   'P 1'
#
loop_
_entity.id
_entity.type
_entity.pdbx_description
1 polymer ?
#
loop_
_entity_poly.entity_id
_entity_poly.type
_entity_poly.pdbx_seq_one_letter_code
_entity_poly.pdbx_strand_id
1 'polypeptide(L)'
;MLGYDSCSFLLAATWIRNTNNIEEARHINELAESPNLVITIDKYQMGVGGYDSWSSRSHPLKEHQILPGNHVMQFVIKPRKGDD
;
A
#
# COMPACT_ATOMS: atom_id res chain seq x y z
N MET A 1 30.93 11.32 -8.15
CA MET A 1 30.40 9.95 -7.95
C MET A 1 29.39 10.03 -6.82
N LEU A 2 28.12 10.30 -7.11
CA LEU A 2 27.06 10.31 -6.11
C LEU A 2 26.41 8.93 -6.15
N GLY A 3 26.73 8.10 -5.15
CA GLY A 3 26.16 6.77 -5.00
C GLY A 3 24.64 6.88 -4.79
N TYR A 4 23.87 6.41 -5.77
CA TYR A 4 22.49 6.05 -5.56
C TYR A 4 22.50 4.70 -4.83
N ASP A 5 22.54 4.73 -3.50
CA ASP A 5 22.12 3.57 -2.72
C ASP A 5 20.62 3.42 -2.94
N SER A 6 20.28 2.46 -3.81
CA SER A 6 18.91 2.04 -4.09
C SER A 6 18.21 1.67 -2.79
N CYS A 7 17.32 2.54 -2.32
CA CYS A 7 16.40 2.20 -1.24
C CYS A 7 15.41 1.17 -1.79
N SER A 8 15.71 -0.10 -1.56
CA SER A 8 15.06 -1.24 -2.20
C SER A 8 13.65 -1.47 -1.64
N PHE A 9 12.73 -1.68 -2.61
CA PHE A 9 11.30 -2.00 -2.54
C PHE A 9 10.40 -1.01 -1.78
N LEU A 10 9.62 -0.26 -2.56
CA LEU A 10 8.48 0.55 -2.14
C LEU A 10 7.24 -0.02 -2.81
N LEU A 11 6.18 -0.25 -2.05
CA LEU A 11 4.84 -0.48 -2.61
C LEU A 11 4.12 0.86 -2.60
N ALA A 12 3.61 1.25 -3.76
CA ALA A 12 2.80 2.45 -3.92
C ALA A 12 1.46 2.09 -4.54
N ALA A 13 0.38 2.45 -3.87
CA ALA A 13 -0.97 2.37 -4.41
C ALA A 13 -1.57 3.79 -4.50
N THR A 14 -2.33 4.03 -5.55
CA THR A 14 -2.95 5.33 -5.80
C THR A 14 -4.43 5.16 -6.09
N TRP A 15 -5.26 5.97 -5.44
CA TRP A 15 -6.71 5.94 -5.63
C TRP A 15 -7.26 7.37 -5.68
N ILE A 16 -8.23 7.62 -6.56
CA ILE A 16 -8.99 8.88 -6.63
C ILE A 16 -10.19 8.83 -5.65
N ARG A 17 -10.05 8.02 -4.59
CA ARG A 17 -11.08 7.69 -3.62
C ARG A 17 -10.48 7.80 -2.22
N ASN A 18 -11.27 8.24 -1.25
CA ASN A 18 -10.84 8.31 0.15
C ASN A 18 -10.78 6.91 0.76
N THR A 19 -9.70 6.55 1.46
CA THR A 19 -9.53 5.24 2.12
C THR A 19 -10.69 4.89 3.06
N ASN A 20 -11.16 5.82 3.88
CA ASN A 20 -12.28 5.56 4.79
C ASN A 20 -13.55 5.20 4.02
N ASN A 21 -13.80 5.86 2.89
CA ASN A 21 -14.95 5.55 2.04
C ASN A 21 -14.81 4.19 1.34
N ILE A 22 -13.59 3.75 0.99
CA ILE A 22 -13.34 2.41 0.45
C ILE A 22 -13.68 1.34 1.51
N GLU A 23 -13.31 1.56 2.77
CA GLU A 23 -13.61 0.64 3.88
C GLU A 23 -15.11 0.59 4.23
N GLU A 24 -15.81 1.72 4.11
CA GLU A 24 -17.23 1.83 4.46
C GLU A 24 -18.18 1.36 3.34
N ALA A 25 -17.80 1.55 2.07
CA ALA A 25 -18.63 1.21 0.93
C ALA A 25 -18.83 -0.31 0.81
N ARG A 26 -20.09 -0.72 0.67
CA ARG A 26 -20.47 -2.13 0.43
C ARG A 26 -20.69 -2.41 -1.04
N HIS A 27 -21.02 -1.37 -1.81
CA HIS A 27 -21.27 -1.45 -3.24
C HIS A 27 -20.52 -0.37 -4.01
N ILE A 28 -20.15 -0.66 -5.26
CA ILE A 28 -19.32 0.23 -6.10
C ILE A 28 -19.94 1.61 -6.35
N ASN A 29 -21.26 1.73 -6.30
CA ASN A 29 -22.00 2.97 -6.49
C ASN A 29 -22.03 3.88 -5.25
N GLU A 30 -21.55 3.40 -4.10
CA GLU A 30 -21.43 4.16 -2.85
C GLU A 30 -20.07 4.85 -2.71
N LEU A 31 -19.14 4.51 -3.60
CA LEU A 31 -17.84 5.17 -3.63
C LEU A 31 -18.03 6.65 -3.97
N ALA A 32 -17.49 7.53 -3.13
CA ALA A 32 -17.47 8.97 -3.32
C ALA A 32 -16.24 9.38 -4.15
N GLU A 33 -16.41 10.34 -5.06
CA GLU A 33 -15.27 10.94 -5.75
C GLU A 33 -14.49 11.82 -4.78
N SER A 34 -13.15 11.81 -4.89
CA SER A 34 -12.31 12.71 -4.12
C SER A 34 -11.61 13.70 -5.06
N PRO A 35 -11.56 15.00 -4.72
CA PRO A 35 -10.73 15.95 -5.46
C PRO A 35 -9.23 15.73 -5.20
N ASN A 36 -8.88 14.87 -4.25
CA ASN A 36 -7.50 14.60 -3.84
C ASN A 36 -7.06 13.19 -4.27
N LEU A 37 -5.80 13.07 -4.67
CA LEU A 37 -5.15 11.78 -4.88
C LEU A 37 -4.65 11.24 -3.53
N VAL A 38 -5.06 10.02 -3.19
CA VAL A 38 -4.52 9.31 -2.02
C VAL A 38 -3.37 8.42 -2.48
N ILE A 39 -2.20 8.59 -1.87
CA ILE A 39 -0.99 7.79 -2.13
C ILE A 39 -0.59 7.09 -0.83
N THR A 40 -0.47 5.76 -0.87
CA THR A 40 0.15 4.98 0.20
C THR A 40 1.58 4.65 -0.19
N ILE A 41 2.53 4.72 0.76
CA ILE A 41 3.94 4.37 0.54
C ILE A 41 4.35 3.43 1.66
N ASP A 42 4.47 2.15 1.32
CA ASP A 42 4.70 1.09 2.30
C ASP A 42 6.03 0.37 2.03
N LYS A 43 6.78 0.09 3.10
CA LYS A 43 7.99 -0.77 3.04
C LYS A 43 7.61 -2.22 2.75
N TYR A 44 6.56 -2.68 3.44
CA TYR A 44 6.01 -4.02 3.32
C TYR A 44 4.49 -3.91 3.42
N GLN A 45 3.80 -4.73 2.64
CA GLN A 45 2.39 -5.00 2.81
C GLN A 45 2.24 -6.50 3.04
N MET A 46 1.44 -6.88 4.03
CA MET A 46 1.18 -8.30 4.26
C MET A 46 0.43 -8.89 3.07
N GLY A 47 0.62 -10.19 2.82
CA GLY A 47 -0.22 -10.90 1.87
C GLY A 47 -1.69 -10.78 2.24
N VAL A 48 -2.58 -10.96 1.27
CA VAL A 48 -4.04 -10.94 1.52
C VAL A 48 -4.51 -12.28 2.08
N GLY A 49 -3.90 -13.40 1.65
CA GLY A 49 -4.33 -14.75 1.99
C GLY A 49 -5.35 -15.29 0.99
N GLY A 50 -6.32 -16.08 1.46
CA GLY A 50 -7.44 -16.55 0.63
C GLY A 50 -7.39 -18.01 0.17
N TYR A 51 -6.79 -18.92 0.95
CA TYR A 51 -7.01 -20.36 0.74
C TYR A 51 -8.51 -20.71 0.90
N ASP A 52 -9.14 -20.08 1.87
CA ASP A 52 -10.58 -19.92 2.06
C ASP A 52 -10.82 -18.56 2.75
N SER A 53 -12.07 -18.20 3.06
CA SER A 53 -12.40 -16.93 3.72
C SER A 53 -13.01 -17.09 5.12
N TRP A 54 -13.01 -18.30 5.68
CA TRP A 54 -13.74 -18.62 6.92
C TRP A 54 -12.94 -19.47 7.92
N SER A 55 -11.72 -19.89 7.58
CA SER A 55 -10.86 -20.67 8.47
C SER A 55 -9.53 -19.96 8.74
N SER A 56 -8.73 -20.49 9.66
CA SER A 56 -7.37 -19.99 9.90
C SER A 56 -6.44 -20.14 8.69
N ARG A 57 -6.81 -20.98 7.70
CA ARG A 57 -6.09 -21.11 6.42
C ARG A 57 -6.33 -19.91 5.51
N SER A 58 -7.32 -19.07 5.80
CA SER A 58 -7.54 -17.79 5.11
C SER A 58 -6.38 -16.83 5.28
N HIS A 59 -5.62 -16.94 6.39
CA HIS A 59 -4.48 -16.09 6.63
C HIS A 59 -3.39 -16.25 5.55
N PRO A 60 -2.59 -15.20 5.31
CA PRO A 60 -1.42 -15.30 4.44
C PRO A 60 -0.46 -16.38 4.92
N LEU A 61 0.22 -17.05 3.99
CA LEU A 61 1.30 -17.97 4.33
C LEU A 61 2.37 -17.24 5.15
N LYS A 62 3.06 -17.98 6.05
CA LYS A 62 4.01 -17.40 7.01
C LYS A 62 5.09 -16.53 6.35
N GLU A 63 5.53 -16.87 5.14
CA GLU A 63 6.51 -16.12 4.36
C GLU A 63 5.97 -14.79 3.77
N HIS A 64 4.65 -14.61 3.76
CA HIS A 64 3.96 -13.39 3.31
C HIS A 64 3.35 -12.59 4.48
N GLN A 65 3.61 -12.99 5.73
CA GLN A 65 3.21 -12.23 6.90
C GLN A 65 4.31 -11.24 7.30
N ILE A 66 3.91 -10.07 7.77
CA ILE A 66 4.83 -9.14 8.43
C ILE A 66 4.92 -9.56 9.89
N LEU A 67 6.05 -10.14 10.29
CA LEU A 67 6.26 -10.61 11.66
C LEU A 67 6.58 -9.43 12.62
N PRO A 68 6.23 -9.55 13.92
CA PRO A 68 6.64 -8.56 14.91
C PRO A 68 8.16 -8.37 14.94
N GLY A 69 8.61 -7.12 14.98
CA GLY A 69 10.03 -6.79 14.96
C GLY A 69 10.26 -5.33 14.58
N ASN A 70 11.53 -4.93 14.57
CA ASN A 70 11.93 -3.58 14.18
C ASN A 70 12.00 -3.46 12.66
N HIS A 71 11.04 -2.75 12.06
CA HIS A 71 10.99 -2.48 10.63
C HIS A 71 11.25 -1.00 10.38
N VAL A 72 12.44 -0.66 9.88
CA VAL A 72 12.81 0.74 9.58
C VAL A 72 12.65 1.02 8.09
N MET A 73 11.98 2.11 7.73
CA MET A 73 11.81 2.60 6.37
C MET A 73 12.28 4.06 6.29
N GLN A 74 12.96 4.40 5.20
CA GLN A 74 13.27 5.78 4.84
C GLN A 74 12.96 5.97 3.36
N PHE A 75 12.39 7.12 3.01
CA PHE A 75 12.18 7.49 1.61
C PHE A 75 12.37 8.99 1.45
N VAL A 76 12.62 9.42 0.21
CA VAL A 76 12.79 10.82 -0.15
C VAL A 76 11.88 11.15 -1.31
N ILE A 77 10.99 12.12 -1.13
CA ILE A 77 10.18 12.67 -2.21
C ILE A 77 10.88 13.93 -2.72
N LYS A 78 11.19 13.94 -4.03
CA LYS A 78 11.73 15.12 -4.71
C LYS A 78 10.73 15.55 -5.78
N PRO A 79 10.12 16.73 -5.65
CA PRO A 79 9.30 17.29 -6.73
C PRO A 79 10.12 17.41 -8.01
N ARG A 80 9.54 17.02 -9.14
CA ARG A 80 10.10 17.25 -10.47
C ARG A 80 9.07 18.02 -11.28
N LYS A 81 9.54 19.00 -12.06
CA LYS A 81 8.71 19.62 -13.09
C LYS A 81 8.35 18.54 -14.13
N GLY A 82 7.07 18.39 -14.45
CA GLY A 82 6.64 17.56 -15.59
C GLY A 82 7.22 18.16 -16.87
N ASP A 83 7.79 17.31 -17.72
CA ASP A 83 8.14 17.74 -19.08
C ASP A 83 6.82 17.71 -19.87
N ASP A 84 6.37 18.88 -20.32
CA ASP A 84 5.19 19.06 -21.20
C ASP A 84 5.49 18.54 -22.62
#